data_AF-A0A2I1INH4-F1
#
_entry.id   AF-A0A2I1INH4-F1
#
_cell.length_a   1.000
_cell.length_b   1.000
_cell.length_c   1.000
_cell.angle_alpha   90.00
_cell.angle_beta   90.00
_cell.angle_gamma   90.00
#
_symmetry.space_group_name_H-M   'P 1'
#
loop_
_entity.id
_entity.type
_entity.pdbx_description
1 polymer ?
#
loop_
_entity_poly.entity_id
_entity_poly.type
_entity_poly.pdbx_seq_one_letter_code
_entity_poly.pdbx_strand_id
1 'polypeptide(L)' 'MARNGKRVVAPRCPLRPGEPCTLCQAFVTGPEDCQTVKLVMEDPELRELLAQRRREYNRRRRAEASS' A
#
# COMPACT_ATOMS: atom_id res chain seq x y z
N MET A 1 7.48 30.15 13.79
CA MET A 1 7.17 29.08 14.78
C MET A 1 7.49 27.72 14.17
N ALA A 2 8.54 27.04 14.62
CA ALA A 2 8.89 25.70 14.13
C ALA A 2 7.90 24.68 14.70
N ARG A 3 7.00 24.14 13.86
CA ARG A 3 6.16 23.01 14.27
C ARG A 3 7.03 21.76 14.24
N ASN A 4 7.30 21.27 15.45
CA ASN A 4 7.88 19.97 15.75
C ASN A 4 7.13 18.89 14.95
N GLY A 5 7.71 18.48 13.81
CA GLY A 5 7.08 17.56 12.86
C GLY A 5 7.09 16.15 13.41
N LYS A 6 6.03 15.76 14.13
CA LYS A 6 5.73 14.34 14.32
C LYS A 6 5.78 13.68 12.95
N ARG A 7 6.64 12.68 12.78
CA ARG A 7 6.65 11.84 11.57
C ARG A 7 5.28 11.16 11.50
N VAL A 8 4.38 11.75 10.73
CA VAL A 8 3.10 11.11 10.40
C VAL A 8 3.48 9.87 9.61
N VAL A 9 3.20 8.69 10.16
CA VAL A 9 3.37 7.44 9.42
C VAL A 9 2.38 7.51 8.28
N ALA A 10 2.88 7.82 7.08
CA ALA A 10 2.03 7.91 5.91
C ALA A 10 1.37 6.55 5.66
N PRO A 11 0.04 6.50 5.46
CA PRO A 11 -0.63 5.26 5.10
C PRO A 11 -0.02 4.73 3.80
N ARG A 12 0.20 3.42 3.72
CA ARG A 12 0.71 2.76 2.50
C ARG A 12 -0.42 2.28 1.63
N CYS A 13 -0.22 2.29 0.31
CA CYS A 13 -1.19 1.74 -0.63
C CYS A 13 -1.15 0.20 -0.58
N PRO A 14 -2.27 -0.49 -0.28
CA PRO A 14 -2.30 -1.96 -0.25
C PRO A 14 -1.99 -2.59 -1.61
N LEU A 15 -2.35 -1.92 -2.71
CA LEU A 15 -2.20 -2.40 -4.09
C LEU A 15 -0.80 -2.15 -4.66
N ARG A 16 -0.05 -1.18 -4.11
CA ARG A 16 1.28 -0.77 -4.57
C ARG A 16 2.31 -0.94 -3.44
N PRO A 17 2.85 -2.17 -3.25
CA PRO A 17 3.79 -2.44 -2.18
C PRO A 17 5.00 -1.50 -2.22
N GLY A 18 5.27 -0.83 -1.09
CA GLY A 18 6.40 0.10 -0.96
C GLY A 18 6.05 1.56 -1.16
N GLU A 19 4.90 1.86 -1.75
CA GLU A 19 4.50 3.24 -2.05
C GLU A 19 3.51 3.78 -1.00
N PRO A 20 3.64 5.05 -0.61
CA PRO A 20 2.61 5.71 0.20
C PRO A 20 1.31 5.80 -0.60
N CYS A 21 0.20 5.93 0.10
CA CYS A 21 -1.06 6.34 -0.53
C CYS A 21 -0.89 7.75 -1.09
N THR A 22 -1.26 7.95 -2.35
CA THR A 22 -1.20 9.25 -3.04
C THR A 22 -2.58 9.85 -3.31
N LEU A 23 -3.65 9.26 -2.75
CA LEU A 23 -5.04 9.70 -2.93
C LEU A 23 -5.40 9.85 -4.43
N CYS A 24 -5.06 8.85 -5.23
CA CYS A 24 -5.22 8.90 -6.69
C CYS A 24 -6.69 8.87 -7.18
N GLN A 25 -7.64 8.57 -6.31
CA GLN A 25 -9.07 8.54 -6.58
C GLN A 25 -9.75 9.74 -5.90
N ALA A 26 -10.75 10.33 -6.57
CA ALA A 26 -11.48 11.47 -6.02
C ALA A 26 -12.25 11.09 -4.74
N PHE A 27 -12.31 12.03 -3.78
CA PHE A 27 -13.02 11.91 -2.50
C PHE A 27 -12.51 10.82 -1.55
N VAL A 28 -11.34 10.22 -1.84
CA VAL A 28 -10.69 9.24 -0.97
C VAL A 28 -9.80 9.97 0.06
N THR A 29 -9.83 9.51 1.30
CA THR A 29 -9.04 10.01 2.42
C THR A 29 -7.91 9.03 2.80
N GLY A 30 -8.00 7.77 2.39
CA GLY A 30 -6.99 6.75 2.63
C GLY A 30 -7.28 5.40 1.97
N PRO A 31 -6.51 4.37 2.31
CA PRO A 31 -6.78 3.00 1.87
C PRO A 31 -8.14 2.45 2.35
N GLU A 32 -8.64 2.92 3.49
CA GLU A 32 -9.88 2.46 4.12
C GLU A 32 -11.15 2.78 3.33
N ASP A 33 -11.17 3.89 2.57
CA ASP A 33 -12.29 4.35 1.76
C ASP A 33 -11.99 4.28 0.24
N CYS A 34 -10.89 3.63 -0.15
CA CYS A 34 -10.54 3.44 -1.55
C CYS A 34 -11.36 2.33 -2.22
N GLN A 35 -12.23 2.71 -3.17
CA GLN A 35 -13.09 1.77 -3.90
C GLN A 35 -12.32 0.65 -4.60
N THR A 36 -11.15 0.95 -5.19
CA THR A 36 -10.33 -0.07 -5.88
C THR A 36 -9.78 -1.10 -4.90
N VAL A 37 -9.36 -0.67 -3.70
CA VAL A 37 -8.91 -1.59 -2.64
C VAL A 37 -10.08 -2.50 -2.26
N LYS A 38 -11.27 -1.95 -2.07
CA LYS A 38 -12.47 -2.73 -1.74
C LYS A 38 -12.75 -3.82 -2.78
N LEU A 39 -12.81 -3.47 -4.06
CA LEU A 39 -13.08 -4.42 -5.15
C LEU A 39 -12.06 -5.57 -5.20
N VAL A 40 -10.78 -5.27 -5.06
CA VAL A 40 -9.71 -6.28 -5.05
C VAL A 40 -9.82 -7.20 -3.83
N MET A 41 -10.24 -6.67 -2.68
CA MET A 41 -10.36 -7.45 -1.46
C MET A 41 -11.63 -8.31 -1.41
N GLU A 42 -12.70 -7.90 -2.10
CA GLU A 42 -13.94 -8.66 -2.23
C GLU A 42 -13.80 -9.83 -3.23
N ASP A 43 -12.94 -9.70 -4.23
CA ASP A 43 -12.66 -10.76 -5.22
C ASP A 43 -11.57 -11.73 -4.71
N PRO A 44 -11.87 -13.04 -4.54
CA PRO A 44 -10.91 -14.01 -4.02
C PRO A 44 -9.66 -14.21 -4.90
N GLU A 45 -9.81 -14.16 -6.22
CA GLU A 45 -8.72 -14.38 -7.16
C GLU A 45 -7.78 -13.18 -7.18
N LEU A 46 -8.33 -11.97 -7.21
CA LEU A 46 -7.56 -10.74 -7.13
C LEU A 46 -6.85 -10.60 -5.77
N ARG A 47 -7.51 -11.01 -4.68
CA ARG A 47 -6.90 -11.02 -3.34
C ARG A 47 -5.71 -11.97 -3.26
N GLU A 48 -5.81 -13.16 -3.86
CA GLU A 48 -4.70 -14.11 -3.91
C GLU A 48 -3.56 -13.59 -4.80
N LEU A 49 -3.88 -13.00 -5.96
CA LEU A 49 -2.89 -12.36 -6.83
C LEU A 49 -2.15 -11.23 -6.10
N LEU A 50 -2.87 -10.40 -5.33
CA LEU A 50 -2.26 -9.36 -4.51
C LEU A 50 -1.32 -9.96 -3.46
N ALA A 51 -1.72 -11.04 -2.79
CA ALA A 51 -0.88 -11.75 -1.83
C ALA A 51 0.41 -12.30 -2.48
N GLN A 52 0.31 -12.87 -3.68
CA GLN A 52 1.47 -13.32 -4.47
C GLN A 52 2.42 -12.17 -4.79
N ARG A 53 1.92 -11.06 -5.33
CA ARG A 53 2.72 -9.86 -5.64
C ARG A 53 3.41 -9.30 -4.39
N ARG A 54 2.71 -9.28 -3.25
CA ARG A 54 3.28 -8.83 -1.97
C ARG A 54 4.41 -9.74 -1.48
N ARG A 55 4.27 -11.07 -1.64
CA ARG A 55 5.32 -12.04 -1.32
C ARG A 55 6.54 -11.83 -2.21
N GLU A 56 6.34 -11.64 -3.51
CA GLU A 56 7.44 -11.36 -4.45
C GLU A 56 8.20 -10.08 -4.10
N TYR A 57 7.48 -8.98 -3.85
CA TYR A 57 8.06 -7.71 -3.42
C TYR A 57 8.93 -7.88 -2.16
N ASN A 58 8.42 -8.59 -1.15
CA ASN A 58 9.16 -8.83 0.07
C ASN A 58 10.41 -9.70 -0.15
N ARG A 59 10.36 -10.70 -1.05
CA ARG A 59 11.53 -11.51 -1.42
C ARG A 59 12.61 -10.64 -2.07
N ARG A 60 12.23 -9.81 -3.05
CA ARG A 60 13.14 -8.89 -3.74
C ARG A 60 13.80 -7.92 -2.76
N ARG A 61 12.99 -7.26 -1.92
CA ARG A 61 13.48 -6.35 -0.89
C ARG A 61 14.45 -6.98 0.10
N ARG A 62 14.27 -8.26 0.43
CA ARG A 62 15.19 -8.99 1.31
C ARG A 62 16.48 -9.34 0.59
N ALA A 63 16.40 -9.80 -0.66
CA ALA A 63 17.59 -10.08 -1.47
C ALA A 63 18.46 -8.82 -1.67
N GLU A 64 17.82 -7.68 -1.94
CA GLU A 64 18.49 -6.36 -2.05
C GLU A 64 19.10 -5.89 -0.72
N ALA A 65 18.49 -6.22 0.42
CA ALA A 65 19.00 -5.84 1.75
C ALA A 65 20.10 -6.79 2.27
N SER A 66 20.18 -8.00 1.72
CA SER A 66 21.22 -8.99 2.03
C SER A 66 22.44 -8.89 1.12
N SER A 67 22.43 -7.98 0.13
CA SER A 67 23.55 -7.69 -0.77
C SER A 67 24.24 -6.41 -0.34
#